data_AF-A0A6M0HZB8-F1
#
_entry.id   AF-A0A6M0HZB8-F1
#
_cell.length_a   1.000
_cell.length_b   1.000
_cell.length_c   1.000
_cell.angle_alpha   90.00
_cell.angle_beta   90.00
_cell.angle_gamma   90.00
#
_symmetry.space_group_name_H-M   'P 1'
#
loop_
_entity.id
_entity.type
_entity.pdbx_description
1 polymer ?
#
loop_
_entity_poly.entity_id
_entity_poly.type
_entity_poly.pdbx_seq_one_letter_code
_entity_poly.pdbx_strand_id
1 'polypeptide(L)'
;MILSSSLPGCIVDRVVRRSGHLIIVAHVRRHCGCCPDCGTPSSAVHSRYVRQPADLPSFGEAVTLRLKVRRFYCHHRACRRRTFVEPLPRLLPPRARRTGRLAGAQARVGLALGGEAGARLAGHLAMATSPDTVLRLVHGMTLPSIGPLRAVGIDDWAIRKGQTYGTLIVDLDRRRPIDLLPDRSSTTVAEWLRRHPGIAVITRDRSSEYARAA
;
A
#
# COMPACT_ATOMS: atom_id res chain seq x y z
N MET A 1 -1.65 25.83 -17.84
CA MET A 1 -1.66 24.37 -17.61
C MET A 1 -2.02 24.14 -16.15
N ILE A 2 -3.31 23.91 -15.85
CA ILE A 2 -3.83 23.87 -14.48
C ILE A 2 -3.53 22.48 -13.91
N LEU A 3 -2.58 22.39 -12.98
CA LEU A 3 -2.31 21.17 -12.20
C LEU A 3 -3.50 20.89 -11.28
N SER A 4 -4.49 20.17 -11.80
CA SER A 4 -5.51 19.52 -10.99
C SER A 4 -4.90 18.29 -10.28
N SER A 5 -3.99 18.51 -9.33
CA SER A 5 -3.80 17.54 -8.25
C SER A 5 -4.78 17.89 -7.14
N SER A 6 -6.08 17.64 -7.37
CA SER A 6 -7.09 17.85 -6.34
C SER A 6 -6.73 17.00 -5.12
N LEU A 7 -6.53 17.60 -3.94
CA LEU A 7 -6.42 16.87 -2.68
C LEU A 7 -7.77 16.20 -2.41
N PRO A 8 -7.89 14.86 -2.48
CA PRO A 8 -9.20 14.22 -2.45
C PRO A 8 -9.96 14.54 -1.15
N GLY A 9 -11.11 15.18 -1.30
CA GLY A 9 -11.97 15.56 -0.17
C GLY A 9 -11.52 16.79 0.62
N CYS A 10 -10.54 17.55 0.12
CA CYS A 10 -10.04 18.78 0.73
C CYS A 10 -10.13 19.99 -0.21
N ILE A 11 -10.25 21.17 0.38
CA ILE A 11 -10.11 22.46 -0.30
C ILE A 11 -8.75 23.03 0.08
N VAL A 12 -7.99 23.52 -0.91
CA VAL A 12 -6.72 24.20 -0.68
C VAL A 12 -7.01 25.65 -0.30
N ASP A 13 -6.58 26.05 0.88
CA ASP A 13 -6.70 27.43 1.37
C ASP A 13 -5.60 28.32 0.79
N ARG A 14 -4.37 27.78 0.77
CA ARG A 14 -3.15 28.51 0.40
C ARG A 14 -2.00 27.54 0.13
N VAL A 15 -1.11 27.93 -0.75
CA VAL A 15 0.21 27.30 -0.92
C VAL A 15 1.29 28.29 -0.48
N VAL A 16 2.23 27.83 0.32
CA VAL A 16 3.37 28.62 0.82
C VAL A 16 4.65 27.91 0.42
N ARG A 17 5.55 28.62 -0.26
CA ARG A 17 6.88 28.12 -0.63
C ARG A 17 7.92 28.60 0.38
N ARG A 18 8.80 27.70 0.82
CA ARG A 18 9.91 27.98 1.75
C ARG A 18 11.14 27.17 1.33
N SER A 19 12.19 27.82 0.84
CA SER A 19 13.52 27.22 0.63
C SER A 19 13.51 25.77 0.10
N GLY A 20 12.90 25.52 -1.05
CA GLY A 20 12.84 24.18 -1.65
C GLY A 20 11.76 23.24 -1.06
N HIS A 21 10.84 23.79 -0.27
CA HIS A 21 9.75 23.07 0.37
C HIS A 21 8.40 23.77 0.18
N LEU A 22 7.39 23.02 -0.25
CA LEU A 22 6.02 23.50 -0.45
C LEU A 22 5.14 23.08 0.71
N ILE A 23 4.46 24.05 1.31
CA ILE A 23 3.47 23.84 2.36
C ILE A 23 2.10 24.13 1.78
N ILE A 24 1.26 23.09 1.68
CA ILE A 24 -0.11 23.22 1.18
C ILE A 24 -1.07 23.25 2.38
N VAL A 25 -1.64 24.41 2.67
CA VAL A 25 -2.66 24.56 3.71
C VAL A 25 -4.01 24.19 3.11
N ALA A 26 -4.71 23.24 3.74
CA ALA A 26 -5.99 22.77 3.26
C ALA A 26 -6.91 22.36 4.42
N HIS A 27 -8.20 22.32 4.15
CA HIS A 27 -9.20 21.82 5.09
C HIS A 27 -10.13 20.80 4.42
N VAL A 28 -10.80 19.99 5.21
CA VAL A 28 -11.73 18.97 4.71
C VAL A 28 -13.01 19.63 4.20
N ARG A 29 -13.40 19.31 2.96
CA ARG A 29 -14.55 19.90 2.27
C ARG A 29 -15.89 19.55 2.92
N ARG A 30 -16.04 18.33 3.43
CA ARG A 30 -17.30 17.88 4.06
C ARG A 30 -17.55 18.67 5.34
N HIS A 31 -18.81 18.90 5.74
CA HIS A 31 -19.12 19.60 6.99
C HIS A 31 -19.51 18.65 8.15
N CYS A 32 -19.68 17.37 7.86
CA CYS A 32 -20.02 16.32 8.80
C CYS A 32 -19.14 15.08 8.60
N GLY A 33 -19.12 14.20 9.59
CA GLY A 33 -18.48 12.87 9.51
C GLY A 33 -19.34 11.80 10.19
N CYS A 34 -19.08 10.54 9.88
CA CYS A 34 -19.74 9.41 10.55
C CYS A 34 -18.84 8.84 11.64
N CYS A 35 -19.43 8.52 12.79
CA CYS A 35 -18.72 7.82 13.86
C CYS A 35 -18.22 6.46 13.34
N PRO A 36 -16.94 6.12 13.48
CA PRO A 36 -16.43 4.86 12.92
C PRO A 36 -16.95 3.61 13.63
N ASP A 37 -17.53 3.74 14.84
CA ASP A 37 -18.00 2.60 15.62
C ASP A 37 -19.49 2.32 15.42
N CYS A 38 -20.33 3.35 15.31
CA CYS A 38 -21.79 3.19 15.18
C CYS A 38 -22.35 3.74 13.85
N GLY A 39 -21.51 4.33 12.99
CA GLY A 39 -21.95 4.92 11.73
C GLY A 39 -22.74 6.22 11.85
N THR A 40 -23.14 6.63 13.06
CA THR A 40 -23.99 7.82 13.25
C THR A 40 -23.31 9.08 12.72
N PRO A 41 -23.95 9.83 11.80
CA PRO A 41 -23.41 11.09 11.31
C PRO A 41 -23.46 12.18 12.39
N SER A 42 -22.47 13.07 12.37
CA SER A 42 -22.42 14.24 13.24
C SER A 42 -21.74 15.40 12.54
N SER A 43 -22.28 16.60 12.75
CA SER A 43 -21.68 17.90 12.41
C SER A 43 -21.24 18.67 13.65
N ALA A 44 -21.54 18.18 14.86
CA ALA A 44 -21.21 18.84 16.12
C ALA A 44 -19.72 18.73 16.41
N VAL A 45 -19.00 19.85 16.27
CA VAL A 45 -17.54 19.92 16.42
C VAL A 45 -17.17 20.04 17.89
N HIS A 46 -16.39 19.08 18.39
CA HIS A 46 -15.73 19.12 19.70
C HIS A 46 -14.49 20.01 19.66
N SER A 47 -13.60 19.78 18.69
CA SER A 47 -12.35 20.55 18.56
C SER A 47 -11.79 20.51 17.15
N ARG A 48 -10.80 21.37 16.88
CA ARG A 48 -10.03 21.40 15.63
C ARG A 48 -8.55 21.27 15.95
N TYR A 49 -7.80 20.59 15.08
CA TYR A 49 -6.35 20.49 15.18
C TYR A 49 -5.72 20.40 13.79
N VAL A 50 -4.39 20.52 13.69
CA VAL A 50 -3.69 20.45 12.39
C VAL A 50 -2.91 19.15 12.30
N ARG A 51 -3.00 18.47 11.16
CA ARG A 51 -2.13 17.34 10.80
C ARG A 51 -1.15 17.77 9.72
N GLN A 52 0.08 17.27 9.81
CA GLN A 52 1.17 17.62 8.91
C GLN A 52 1.78 16.39 8.21
N PRO A 53 1.06 15.72 7.29
CA PRO A 53 1.64 14.64 6.51
C PRO A 53 2.53 15.17 5.39
N ALA A 54 3.60 14.42 5.07
CA ALA A 54 4.30 14.58 3.81
C ALA A 54 3.42 14.09 2.64
N ASP A 55 3.62 14.67 1.47
CA ASP A 55 2.89 14.33 0.25
C ASP A 55 3.82 14.25 -0.97
N LEU A 56 3.29 13.82 -2.12
CA LEU A 56 4.08 13.78 -3.34
C LEU A 56 4.68 15.15 -3.66
N PRO A 57 5.94 15.17 -4.12
CA PRO A 57 6.64 16.39 -4.48
C PRO A 57 5.92 17.13 -5.58
N SER A 58 6.14 18.44 -5.65
CA SER A 58 5.61 19.29 -6.70
C SER A 58 6.68 20.29 -7.11
N PHE A 59 6.86 20.48 -8.42
CA PHE A 59 7.92 21.33 -8.98
C PHE A 59 9.33 20.98 -8.46
N GLY A 60 9.61 19.71 -8.23
CA GLY A 60 10.89 19.24 -7.69
C GLY A 60 11.08 19.52 -6.19
N GLU A 61 10.09 20.09 -5.51
CA GLU A 61 10.15 20.42 -4.09
C GLU A 61 9.37 19.42 -3.25
N ALA A 62 9.89 19.14 -2.05
CA ALA A 62 9.19 18.32 -1.08
C ALA A 62 7.91 19.03 -0.63
N VAL A 63 6.82 18.28 -0.46
CA VAL A 63 5.52 18.83 -0.08
C VAL A 63 5.11 18.35 1.31
N THR A 64 4.68 19.28 2.17
CA THR A 64 3.96 19.00 3.41
C THR A 64 2.55 19.58 3.34
N LEU A 65 1.54 18.77 3.65
CA LEU A 65 0.19 19.30 3.84
C LEU A 65 0.06 19.85 5.26
N ARG A 66 -0.63 20.98 5.44
CA ARG A 66 -1.15 21.45 6.73
C ARG A 66 -2.65 21.32 6.70
N LEU A 67 -3.13 20.13 7.10
CA LEU A 67 -4.54 19.77 7.07
C LEU A 67 -5.22 20.21 8.36
N LYS A 68 -6.11 21.20 8.28
CA LYS A 68 -7.01 21.56 9.38
C LYS A 68 -8.07 20.47 9.49
N VAL A 69 -8.04 19.73 10.59
CA VAL A 69 -8.95 18.63 10.85
C VAL A 69 -9.87 18.85 12.05
N ARG A 70 -11.11 18.37 11.95
CA ARG A 70 -12.12 18.42 13.01
C ARG A 70 -12.22 17.10 13.78
N ARG A 71 -12.55 17.23 15.06
CA ARG A 71 -13.06 16.16 15.92
C ARG A 71 -14.53 16.46 16.20
N PHE A 72 -15.40 15.48 15.98
CA PHE A 72 -16.84 15.56 16.19
C PHE A 72 -17.27 14.83 17.45
N TYR A 73 -18.40 15.24 18.04
CA TYR A 73 -19.12 14.46 19.05
C TYR A 73 -19.94 13.34 18.39
N CYS A 74 -20.01 12.18 19.04
CA CYS A 74 -20.97 11.14 18.70
C CYS A 74 -22.14 11.19 19.70
N HIS A 75 -23.33 11.55 19.20
CA HIS A 75 -24.53 11.69 20.02
C HIS A 75 -25.33 10.39 20.19
N HIS A 76 -24.89 9.29 19.57
CA HIS A 76 -25.54 8.00 19.76
C HIS A 76 -25.31 7.50 21.19
N ARG A 77 -26.38 7.46 21.99
CA ARG A 77 -26.31 7.18 23.44
C ARG A 77 -25.68 5.83 23.77
N ALA A 78 -25.95 4.80 22.95
CA ALA A 78 -25.40 3.45 23.12
C ALA A 78 -23.97 3.30 22.56
N CYS A 79 -23.41 4.30 21.87
CA CYS A 79 -22.04 4.24 21.38
C CYS A 79 -21.05 4.53 22.51
N ARG A 80 -20.07 3.63 22.70
CA ARG A 80 -18.96 3.85 23.64
C ARG A 80 -18.08 5.03 23.24
N ARG A 81 -17.95 5.28 21.93
CA ARG A 81 -17.15 6.40 21.42
C ARG A 81 -17.91 7.71 21.57
N ARG A 82 -17.36 8.63 22.36
CA ARG A 82 -17.92 9.98 22.59
C ARG A 82 -17.48 11.01 21.56
N THR A 83 -16.27 10.88 21.03
CA THR A 83 -15.75 11.74 19.97
C THR A 83 -15.03 10.96 18.91
N PHE A 84 -15.00 11.47 17.68
CA PHE A 84 -14.27 10.86 16.58
C PHE A 84 -13.65 11.92 15.68
N VAL A 85 -12.53 11.60 15.06
CA VAL A 85 -11.87 12.48 14.10
C VAL A 85 -12.56 12.34 12.75
N GLU A 86 -12.69 13.44 12.03
CA GLU A 86 -13.24 13.40 10.68
C GLU A 86 -12.42 12.47 9.76
N PRO A 87 -13.09 11.56 9.02
CA PRO A 87 -12.39 10.54 8.24
C PRO A 87 -11.81 11.13 6.96
N LEU A 88 -10.55 10.79 6.68
CA LEU A 88 -9.82 11.14 5.45
C LEU A 88 -9.38 9.90 4.67
N PRO A 89 -10.26 8.90 4.42
CA PRO A 89 -9.85 7.56 4.00
C PRO A 89 -9.12 7.55 2.65
N ARG A 90 -9.51 8.43 1.72
CA ARG A 90 -8.90 8.52 0.38
C ARG A 90 -7.56 9.28 0.35
N LEU A 91 -7.24 10.04 1.41
CA LEU A 91 -6.06 10.91 1.44
C LEU A 91 -5.04 10.44 2.48
N LEU A 92 -5.50 10.23 3.72
CA LEU A 92 -4.64 10.09 4.88
C LEU A 92 -5.29 9.23 5.98
N PRO A 93 -4.86 7.96 6.13
CA PRO A 93 -5.30 7.11 7.22
C PRO A 93 -5.07 7.72 8.61
N PRO A 94 -5.75 7.23 9.66
CA PRO A 94 -5.50 7.65 11.03
C PRO A 94 -4.02 7.54 11.40
N ARG A 95 -3.47 8.54 12.11
CA ARG A 95 -2.06 8.61 12.56
C ARG A 95 -0.99 8.61 11.45
N ALA A 96 -1.36 8.43 10.19
CA ALA A 96 -0.41 8.50 9.08
C ALA A 96 0.29 9.86 9.01
N ARG A 97 1.60 9.80 8.78
CA ARG A 97 2.51 10.95 8.61
C ARG A 97 2.88 11.21 7.14
N ARG A 98 2.32 10.41 6.22
CA ARG A 98 2.45 10.54 4.76
C ARG A 98 1.13 10.18 4.10
N THR A 99 0.82 10.80 2.97
CA THR A 99 -0.36 10.43 2.18
C THR A 99 -0.21 9.04 1.57
N GLY A 100 -1.34 8.40 1.25
CA GLY A 100 -1.33 7.11 0.57
C GLY A 100 -0.63 7.16 -0.80
N ARG A 101 -0.79 8.28 -1.53
CA ARG A 101 -0.13 8.49 -2.83
C ARG A 101 1.39 8.59 -2.73
N LEU A 102 1.92 9.26 -1.70
CA LEU A 102 3.36 9.31 -1.44
C LEU A 102 3.88 7.91 -1.05
N ALA A 103 3.18 7.23 -0.14
CA ALA A 103 3.53 5.88 0.27
C ALA A 103 3.60 4.91 -0.94
N GLY A 104 2.61 4.96 -1.84
CA GLY A 104 2.61 4.12 -3.04
C GLY A 104 3.73 4.44 -4.02
N ALA A 105 4.12 5.71 -4.18
CA ALA A 105 5.27 6.07 -5.02
C ALA A 105 6.60 5.58 -4.43
N GLN A 106 6.80 5.76 -3.12
CA GLN A 106 7.97 5.25 -2.41
C GLN A 106 8.05 3.71 -2.47
N ALA A 107 6.92 3.02 -2.35
CA ALA A 107 6.85 1.56 -2.50
C ALA A 107 7.28 1.11 -3.91
N ARG A 108 6.85 1.81 -4.97
CA ARG A 108 7.25 1.50 -6.35
C ARG A 108 8.75 1.70 -6.58
N VAL A 109 9.33 2.76 -6.01
CA VAL A 109 10.79 2.96 -6.01
C VAL A 109 11.49 1.79 -5.32
N GLY A 110 10.98 1.37 -4.16
CA GLY A 110 11.49 0.21 -3.42
C GLY A 110 11.38 -1.10 -4.16
N LEU A 111 10.26 -1.33 -4.87
CA LEU A 111 10.07 -2.55 -5.66
C LEU A 111 11.11 -2.66 -6.78
N ALA A 112 11.50 -1.53 -7.37
CA ALA A 112 12.49 -1.50 -8.45
C ALA A 112 13.95 -1.58 -7.94
N LEU A 113 14.25 -1.01 -6.77
CA LEU A 113 15.63 -0.74 -6.33
C LEU A 113 16.02 -1.34 -4.98
N GLY A 114 15.07 -1.93 -4.25
CA GLY A 114 15.27 -2.34 -2.86
C GLY A 114 15.34 -1.17 -1.87
N GLY A 115 15.82 -1.45 -0.66
CA GLY A 115 15.83 -0.48 0.45
C GLY A 115 16.80 0.69 0.25
N GLU A 116 18.11 0.40 0.22
CA GLU A 116 19.17 1.43 0.22
C GLU A 116 19.16 2.29 -1.05
N ALA A 117 19.23 1.66 -2.22
CA ALA A 117 19.20 2.38 -3.49
C ALA A 117 17.85 3.09 -3.70
N GLY A 118 16.75 2.48 -3.24
CA GLY A 118 15.42 3.09 -3.28
C GLY A 118 15.32 4.35 -2.42
N ALA A 119 15.85 4.33 -1.19
CA ALA A 119 15.89 5.49 -0.32
C ALA A 119 16.73 6.63 -0.89
N ARG A 120 17.90 6.31 -1.44
CA ARG A 120 18.78 7.28 -2.11
C ARG A 120 18.08 7.95 -3.29
N LEU A 121 17.48 7.17 -4.19
CA LEU A 121 16.71 7.73 -5.31
C LEU A 121 15.52 8.57 -4.81
N ALA A 122 14.77 8.08 -3.82
CA ALA A 122 13.64 8.81 -3.25
C ALA A 122 14.07 10.17 -2.68
N GLY A 123 15.28 10.28 -2.12
CA GLY A 123 15.88 11.55 -1.69
C GLY A 123 16.04 12.54 -2.85
N HIS A 124 16.63 12.10 -3.97
CA HIS A 124 16.78 12.94 -5.18
C HIS A 124 15.45 13.36 -5.80
N LEU A 125 14.40 12.57 -5.59
CA LEU A 125 13.04 12.86 -6.07
C LEU A 125 12.22 13.68 -5.07
N ALA A 126 12.82 14.27 -4.03
CA ALA A 126 12.13 15.02 -2.98
C ALA A 126 11.03 14.21 -2.25
N MET A 127 11.21 12.89 -2.17
CA MET A 127 10.38 11.90 -1.47
C MET A 127 11.16 11.20 -0.35
N ALA A 128 12.08 11.91 0.30
CA ALA A 128 13.03 11.34 1.26
C ALA A 128 12.36 10.44 2.32
N THR A 129 12.96 9.28 2.57
CA THR A 129 12.52 8.28 3.53
C THR A 129 13.67 7.29 3.83
N SER A 130 13.59 6.53 4.92
CA SER A 130 14.63 5.54 5.25
C SER A 130 14.52 4.27 4.39
N PRO A 131 15.64 3.54 4.17
CA PRO A 131 15.66 2.21 3.55
C PRO A 131 14.66 1.24 4.18
N ASP A 132 14.62 1.15 5.51
CA ASP A 132 13.67 0.30 6.25
C ASP A 132 12.22 0.66 5.97
N THR A 133 11.93 1.96 5.84
CA THR A 133 10.58 2.40 5.49
C THR A 133 10.23 2.03 4.05
N VAL A 134 11.18 2.09 3.12
CA VAL A 134 10.97 1.63 1.75
C VAL A 134 10.59 0.14 1.76
N LEU A 135 11.37 -0.71 2.43
CA LEU A 135 11.07 -2.15 2.52
C LEU A 135 9.74 -2.42 3.22
N ARG A 136 9.44 -1.72 4.31
CA ARG A 136 8.15 -1.83 5.01
C ARG A 136 6.97 -1.43 4.11
N LEU A 137 7.14 -0.43 3.24
CA LEU A 137 6.11 -0.03 2.28
C LEU A 137 5.93 -1.08 1.18
N VAL A 138 7.01 -1.70 0.70
CA VAL A 138 6.97 -2.81 -0.26
C VAL A 138 6.25 -4.02 0.34
N HIS A 139 6.63 -4.45 1.56
CA HIS A 139 5.97 -5.56 2.25
C HIS A 139 4.49 -5.29 2.58
N GLY A 140 4.12 -4.01 2.72
CA GLY A 140 2.73 -3.60 2.93
C GLY A 140 1.89 -3.51 1.65
N MET A 141 2.46 -3.76 0.47
CA MET A 141 1.72 -3.75 -0.78
C MET A 141 0.75 -4.93 -0.85
N THR A 142 -0.47 -4.67 -1.29
CA THR A 142 -1.43 -5.73 -1.59
C THR A 142 -1.01 -6.44 -2.86
N LEU A 143 -0.82 -7.76 -2.78
CA LEU A 143 -0.61 -8.58 -3.96
C LEU A 143 -1.91 -8.66 -4.79
N PRO A 144 -1.82 -8.70 -6.12
CA PRO A 144 -2.98 -8.87 -6.97
C PRO A 144 -3.66 -10.21 -6.65
N SER A 145 -4.99 -10.24 -6.66
CA SER A 145 -5.72 -11.50 -6.49
C SER A 145 -5.38 -12.47 -7.62
N ILE A 146 -5.13 -13.71 -7.24
CA ILE A 146 -5.00 -14.82 -8.19
C ILE A 146 -6.44 -15.25 -8.51
N GLY A 147 -6.82 -15.13 -9.79
CA GLY A 147 -8.10 -15.63 -10.26
C GLY A 147 -8.10 -17.16 -10.38
N PRO A 148 -9.16 -17.77 -10.94
CA PRO A 148 -9.14 -19.20 -11.22
C PRO A 148 -7.96 -19.55 -12.14
N LEU A 149 -7.34 -20.70 -11.84
CA LEU A 149 -6.17 -21.25 -12.52
C LEU A 149 -6.58 -22.52 -13.24
N ARG A 150 -6.19 -22.65 -14.52
CA ARG A 150 -6.41 -23.87 -15.32
C ARG A 150 -5.09 -24.57 -15.67
N ALA A 151 -4.04 -23.80 -15.94
CA ALA A 151 -2.74 -24.32 -16.31
C ALA A 151 -1.63 -23.63 -15.51
N VAL A 152 -0.76 -24.40 -14.87
CA VAL A 152 0.36 -23.88 -14.05
C VAL A 152 1.71 -24.47 -14.46
N GLY A 153 2.75 -23.66 -14.36
CA GLY A 153 4.15 -24.06 -14.46
C GLY A 153 4.78 -24.11 -13.07
N ILE A 154 5.59 -25.13 -12.85
CA ILE A 154 6.31 -25.38 -11.61
C ILE A 154 7.79 -25.45 -11.94
N ASP A 155 8.60 -24.62 -11.29
CA ASP A 155 10.04 -24.55 -11.49
C ASP A 155 10.79 -24.26 -10.18
N ASP A 156 12.09 -24.52 -10.15
CA ASP A 156 12.96 -24.20 -9.02
C ASP A 156 13.23 -22.69 -8.95
N TRP A 157 13.06 -22.11 -7.76
CA TRP A 157 13.49 -20.75 -7.47
C TRP A 157 14.68 -20.73 -6.52
N ALA A 158 15.81 -20.20 -6.97
CA ALA A 158 16.97 -20.00 -6.12
C ALA A 158 16.79 -18.74 -5.24
N ILE A 159 16.40 -18.92 -3.98
CA ILE A 159 16.37 -17.83 -2.98
C ILE A 159 17.80 -17.36 -2.69
N ARG A 160 18.68 -18.33 -2.42
CA ARG A 160 20.13 -18.12 -2.33
C ARG A 160 20.79 -19.19 -3.20
N LYS A 161 21.32 -18.76 -4.34
CA LYS A 161 21.92 -19.66 -5.33
C LYS A 161 22.96 -20.58 -4.69
N GLY A 162 22.80 -21.89 -4.92
CA GLY A 162 23.68 -22.93 -4.35
C GLY A 162 23.43 -23.28 -2.88
N GLN A 163 22.43 -22.71 -2.22
CA GLN A 163 22.17 -22.90 -0.79
C GLN A 163 20.71 -23.22 -0.51
N THR A 164 19.79 -22.34 -0.93
CA THR A 164 18.39 -22.42 -0.57
C THR A 164 17.52 -22.21 -1.80
N TYR A 165 16.62 -23.16 -2.03
CA TYR A 165 15.71 -23.18 -3.17
C TYR A 165 14.28 -23.37 -2.68
N GLY A 166 13.36 -22.68 -3.34
CA GLY A 166 11.91 -22.87 -3.22
C GLY A 166 11.32 -23.28 -4.56
N THR A 167 9.99 -23.28 -4.64
CA THR A 167 9.26 -23.59 -5.88
C THR A 167 8.55 -22.34 -6.40
N LEU A 168 8.84 -21.95 -7.64
CA LEU A 168 8.10 -20.91 -8.35
C LEU A 168 6.86 -21.52 -9.00
N ILE A 169 5.69 -20.93 -8.74
CA ILE A 169 4.46 -21.27 -9.45
C ILE A 169 4.11 -20.15 -10.42
N VAL A 170 3.85 -20.53 -11.67
CA VAL A 170 3.54 -19.61 -12.78
C VAL A 170 2.17 -19.94 -13.34
N ASP A 171 1.30 -18.94 -13.48
CA ASP A 171 0.07 -19.06 -14.26
C ASP A 171 0.45 -19.05 -15.75
N LEU A 172 0.25 -20.17 -16.44
CA LEU A 172 0.65 -20.32 -17.85
C LEU A 172 -0.26 -19.58 -18.80
N ASP A 173 -1.56 -19.45 -18.45
CA ASP A 173 -2.52 -18.73 -19.27
C ASP A 173 -2.19 -17.23 -19.26
N ARG A 174 -1.88 -16.68 -18.08
CA ARG A 174 -1.58 -15.26 -17.89
C ARG A 174 -0.09 -14.92 -17.94
N ARG A 175 0.78 -15.93 -18.10
CA ARG A 175 2.24 -15.82 -18.21
C ARG A 175 2.86 -14.98 -17.08
N ARG A 176 2.47 -15.25 -15.83
CA ARG A 176 2.97 -14.50 -14.68
C ARG A 176 3.22 -15.40 -13.47
N PRO A 177 4.27 -15.13 -12.67
CA PRO A 177 4.41 -15.71 -11.35
C PRO A 177 3.17 -15.45 -10.49
N ILE A 178 2.73 -16.45 -9.74
CA ILE A 178 1.58 -16.36 -8.85
C ILE A 178 1.88 -16.78 -7.42
N ASP A 179 2.89 -17.63 -7.20
CA ASP A 179 3.31 -17.98 -5.84
C ASP A 179 4.78 -18.39 -5.80
N LEU A 180 5.37 -18.30 -4.61
CA LEU A 180 6.70 -18.78 -4.29
C LEU A 180 6.64 -19.61 -3.02
N LEU A 181 6.77 -20.93 -3.16
CA LEU A 181 6.70 -21.88 -2.06
C LEU A 181 8.05 -21.95 -1.32
N PRO A 182 8.03 -22.22 0.01
CA PRO A 182 9.22 -22.13 0.85
C PRO A 182 10.28 -23.20 0.56
N ASP A 183 9.90 -24.31 -0.06
CA ASP A 183 10.77 -25.44 -0.36
C ASP A 183 10.39 -26.10 -1.70
N ARG A 184 11.08 -27.20 -2.01
CA ARG A 184 10.91 -28.00 -3.24
C ARG A 184 10.27 -29.38 -2.99
N SER A 185 9.70 -29.59 -1.81
CA SER A 185 9.18 -30.89 -1.44
C SER A 185 7.91 -31.22 -2.22
N SER A 186 7.74 -32.49 -2.57
CA SER A 186 6.51 -32.93 -3.23
C SER A 186 5.26 -32.63 -2.39
N THR A 187 5.38 -32.74 -1.07
CA THR A 187 4.29 -32.49 -0.12
C THR A 187 3.80 -31.05 -0.18
N THR A 188 4.71 -30.07 -0.10
CA THR A 188 4.37 -28.64 -0.15
C THR A 188 3.69 -28.27 -1.46
N VAL A 189 4.18 -28.80 -2.58
CA VAL A 189 3.58 -28.57 -3.91
C VAL A 189 2.20 -29.23 -4.01
N ALA A 190 2.05 -30.48 -3.57
CA ALA A 190 0.76 -31.18 -3.61
C ALA A 190 -0.31 -30.51 -2.73
N GLU A 191 0.07 -29.98 -1.57
CA GLU A 191 -0.81 -29.17 -0.72
C GLU A 191 -1.27 -27.89 -1.41
N TRP A 192 -0.37 -27.24 -2.13
CA TRP A 192 -0.70 -26.05 -2.90
C TRP A 192 -1.66 -26.36 -4.04
N LEU A 193 -1.42 -27.44 -4.80
CA LEU A 193 -2.28 -27.88 -5.90
C LEU A 193 -3.68 -28.26 -5.41
N ARG A 194 -3.80 -28.96 -4.28
CA ARG A 194 -5.09 -29.32 -3.67
C ARG A 194 -5.96 -28.11 -3.31
N ARG A 195 -5.35 -26.97 -2.98
CA ARG A 195 -6.07 -25.71 -2.73
C ARG A 195 -6.58 -25.04 -4.01
N HIS A 196 -6.15 -25.52 -5.18
CA HIS A 196 -6.49 -24.99 -6.50
C HIS A 196 -7.05 -26.09 -7.42
N PRO A 197 -8.20 -26.70 -7.08
CA PRO A 197 -8.74 -27.87 -7.79
C PRO A 197 -9.15 -27.60 -9.26
N GLY A 198 -9.20 -26.34 -9.69
CA GLY A 198 -9.48 -25.97 -11.08
C GLY A 198 -8.31 -26.18 -12.05
N ILE A 199 -7.11 -26.49 -11.53
CA ILE A 199 -5.93 -26.75 -12.34
C ILE A 199 -6.10 -28.09 -13.05
N ALA A 200 -6.05 -28.06 -14.38
CA ALA A 200 -6.14 -29.24 -15.24
C ALA A 200 -4.81 -29.58 -15.92
N VAL A 201 -3.89 -28.62 -16.01
CA VAL A 201 -2.58 -28.79 -16.68
C VAL A 201 -1.47 -28.32 -15.75
N ILE A 202 -0.46 -29.17 -15.58
CA ILE A 202 0.76 -28.86 -14.85
C ILE A 202 1.94 -29.05 -15.81
N THR A 203 2.76 -28.02 -15.97
CA THR A 203 4.06 -28.13 -16.62
C THR A 203 5.15 -28.06 -15.55
N ARG A 204 6.17 -28.90 -15.70
CA ARG A 204 7.31 -28.99 -14.78
C ARG A 204 8.55 -29.40 -15.56
N ASP A 205 9.71 -29.18 -14.96
CA ASP A 205 10.96 -29.77 -15.42
C ASP A 205 11.00 -31.30 -15.14
N ARG A 206 12.17 -31.93 -15.26
CA ARG A 206 12.33 -33.38 -15.01
C ARG A 206 12.46 -33.75 -13.53
N SER A 207 12.20 -32.82 -12.59
CA SER A 207 12.26 -33.08 -11.15
C SER A 207 11.36 -34.24 -10.73
N SER A 208 11.93 -35.19 -9.99
CA SER A 208 11.19 -36.31 -9.41
C SER A 208 10.24 -35.87 -8.30
N GLU A 209 10.58 -34.82 -7.55
CA GLU A 209 9.73 -34.28 -6.49
C GLU A 209 8.46 -33.66 -7.06
N TYR A 210 8.58 -32.86 -8.12
CA TYR A 210 7.43 -32.29 -8.79
C TYR A 210 6.59 -33.35 -9.52
N ALA A 211 7.22 -34.40 -10.05
CA ALA A 211 6.52 -35.54 -10.62
C ALA A 211 5.68 -36.31 -9.59
N ARG A 212 6.12 -36.38 -8.32
CA ARG A 212 5.38 -37.01 -7.23
C ARG A 212 4.24 -36.13 -6.69
N ALA A 213 4.36 -34.82 -6.84
CA ALA A 213 3.39 -33.86 -6.32
C ALA A 213 2.17 -33.66 -7.22
N ALA A 214 2.40 -33.69 -8.54
CA ALA A 214 1.39 -33.54 -9.58
C ALA A 214 0.59 -34.83 -9.78
#